data_AF-A0A3D9SNC0-F1
#
_entry.id   AF-A0A3D9SNC0-F1
#
_cell.length_a   1.000
_cell.length_b   1.000
_cell.length_c   1.000
_cell.angle_alpha   90.00
_cell.angle_beta   90.00
_cell.angle_gamma   90.00
#
_symmetry.space_group_name_H-M   'P 1'
#
loop_
_entity.id
_entity.type
_entity.pdbx_description
1 polymer ?
#
loop_
_entity_poly.entity_id
_entity_poly.type
_entity_poly.pdbx_seq_one_letter_code
_entity_poly.pdbx_strand_id
1 'polypeptide(L)'
;MDRKIRIAVASAATAVLFGGLGVGTTASATTTTDSEVSASQNRICRYSVSSRKKIPVRVGPGKKYKAFAYISPRRTRPLFGTCTIPGKGKRHWVKLVQDPKFKGGYVWRNHLDRI
;
A
#
# COMPACT_ATOMS: atom_id res chain seq x y z
N MET A 1 12.79 18.60 17.47
CA MET A 1 12.14 19.35 16.37
C MET A 1 10.72 18.80 16.24
N ASP A 2 9.85 19.27 17.12
CA ASP A 2 8.49 18.78 17.30
C ASP A 2 7.52 19.67 16.52
N ARG A 3 6.90 19.13 15.46
CA ARG A 3 5.76 19.79 14.81
C ARG A 3 4.47 19.19 15.37
N LYS A 4 3.93 19.84 16.41
CA LYS A 4 2.55 19.64 16.88
C LYS A 4 1.61 20.12 15.77
N ILE A 5 0.97 19.19 15.06
CA ILE A 5 -0.10 19.49 14.11
C ILE A 5 -1.39 19.65 14.93
N ARG A 6 -1.85 20.90 15.09
CA ARG A 6 -3.19 21.20 15.61
C ARG A 6 -4.18 21.07 14.46
N ILE A 7 -5.03 20.05 14.48
CA ILE A 7 -6.17 19.95 13.56
C ILE A 7 -7.38 20.49 14.31
N ALA A 8 -7.81 21.70 13.93
CA ALA A 8 -9.14 22.18 14.23
C ALA A 8 -10.10 21.58 13.19
N VAL A 9 -10.97 20.69 13.60
CA VAL A 9 -12.17 20.32 12.83
C VAL A 9 -13.34 20.94 13.55
N ALA A 10 -13.80 22.08 13.02
CA ALA A 10 -15.12 22.60 13.29
C ALA A 10 -16.06 21.92 12.29
N SER A 11 -16.92 21.04 12.80
CA SER A 11 -18.04 20.52 12.03
C SER A 11 -19.29 20.83 12.82
N ALA A 12 -20.09 21.75 12.27
CA ALA A 12 -21.30 22.27 12.86
C ALA A 12 -22.29 21.11 13.13
N ALA A 13 -22.56 20.85 14.39
CA ALA A 13 -23.63 19.96 14.81
C ALA A 13 -24.95 20.73 14.72
N THR A 14 -25.67 20.59 13.61
CA THR A 14 -27.08 20.96 13.57
C THR A 14 -27.83 19.96 14.44
N ALA A 15 -28.23 20.40 15.64
CA ALA A 15 -29.04 19.64 16.57
C ALA A 15 -30.42 19.39 15.95
N VAL A 16 -30.76 18.12 15.70
CA VAL A 16 -32.13 17.72 15.39
C VAL A 16 -32.71 17.14 16.67
N LEU A 17 -33.41 18.00 17.42
CA LEU A 17 -34.22 17.63 18.57
C LEU A 17 -35.54 17.03 18.05
N PHE A 18 -35.66 15.70 18.05
CA PHE A 18 -36.97 15.05 18.07
C PHE A 18 -36.93 13.88 19.06
N GLY A 19 -37.80 13.98 20.06
CA GLY A 19 -37.94 13.02 21.14
C GLY A 19 -38.52 11.68 20.68
N GLY A 20 -38.16 10.64 21.41
CA GLY A 20 -38.72 9.31 21.29
C GLY A 20 -37.85 8.30 22.04
N LEU A 21 -38.38 7.76 23.14
CA LEU A 21 -37.82 6.60 23.83
C LEU A 21 -37.63 5.44 22.83
N GLY A 22 -36.39 4.96 22.68
CA GLY A 22 -36.11 3.84 21.78
C GLY A 22 -34.71 3.28 22.01
N VAL A 23 -34.67 2.18 22.77
CA VAL A 23 -33.61 1.18 22.95
C VAL A 23 -32.33 1.38 22.13
N GLY A 24 -31.22 1.61 22.84
CA GLY A 24 -29.88 1.72 22.26
C GLY A 24 -29.47 0.44 21.52
N THR A 25 -29.44 0.52 20.19
CA THR A 25 -28.61 -0.35 19.36
C THR A 25 -27.27 0.36 19.17
N THR A 26 -26.22 -0.18 19.79
CA THR A 26 -24.84 0.22 19.51
C THR A 26 -24.52 -0.08 18.06
N ALA A 27 -24.50 0.95 17.21
CA ALA A 27 -23.89 0.83 15.89
C ALA A 27 -22.38 0.62 16.11
N SER A 28 -21.91 -0.62 15.93
CA SER A 28 -20.48 -0.90 15.78
C SER A 28 -19.97 -0.16 14.55
N ALA A 29 -19.49 1.06 14.74
CA ALA A 29 -18.62 1.71 13.77
C ALA A 29 -17.29 0.95 13.77
N THR A 30 -17.20 -0.10 12.95
CA THR A 30 -15.91 -0.70 12.60
C THR A 30 -15.16 0.31 11.73
N THR A 31 -14.41 1.18 12.39
CA THR A 31 -13.44 2.10 11.78
C THR A 31 -12.37 1.26 11.09
N THR A 32 -12.63 0.93 9.83
CA THR A 32 -11.81 0.01 9.05
C THR A 32 -10.63 0.78 8.45
N THR A 33 -9.45 0.52 9.02
CA THR A 33 -8.14 0.48 8.34
C THR A 33 -7.78 1.61 7.37
N ASP A 34 -7.12 2.67 7.86
CA ASP A 34 -6.12 3.39 7.05
C ASP A 34 -4.75 3.43 7.76
N SER A 35 -4.76 3.48 9.10
CA SER A 35 -3.54 3.51 9.91
C SER A 35 -2.68 2.25 9.81
N GLU A 36 -3.27 1.06 9.63
CA GLU A 36 -2.52 -0.20 9.56
C GLU A 36 -1.78 -0.37 8.22
N VAL A 37 -2.34 0.19 7.13
CA VAL A 37 -1.74 0.09 5.80
C VAL A 37 -0.50 0.99 5.67
N SER A 38 -0.51 2.17 6.32
CA SER A 38 0.65 3.07 6.35
C SER A 38 1.82 2.51 7.17
N ALA A 39 1.54 1.84 8.30
CA ALA A 39 2.58 1.13 9.07
C ALA A 39 3.17 -0.06 8.29
N SER A 40 2.37 -0.75 7.47
CA SER A 40 2.82 -1.86 6.63
C SER A 40 3.78 -1.42 5.50
N GLN A 41 3.65 -0.19 4.99
CA GLN A 41 4.51 0.30 3.90
C GLN A 41 5.95 0.60 4.35
N ASN A 42 6.18 0.72 5.66
CA ASN A 42 7.52 0.84 6.24
C ASN A 42 8.19 -0.52 6.50
N ARG A 43 7.47 -1.63 6.35
CA ARG A 43 8.06 -2.98 6.44
C ARG A 43 8.62 -3.40 5.09
N ILE A 44 9.79 -4.03 5.13
CA ILE A 44 10.39 -4.67 3.97
C ILE A 44 9.93 -6.13 3.91
N CYS A 45 9.35 -6.51 2.79
CA CYS A 45 8.93 -7.87 2.50
C CYS A 45 9.90 -8.53 1.51
N ARG A 46 10.06 -9.84 1.67
CA ARG A 46 10.80 -10.70 0.75
C ARG A 46 9.82 -11.28 -0.28
N TYR A 47 10.27 -11.36 -1.53
CA TYR A 47 9.45 -11.81 -2.65
C TYR A 47 10.20 -12.79 -3.55
N SER A 48 9.51 -13.82 -4.02
CA SER A 48 9.90 -14.64 -5.17
C SER A 48 9.20 -14.15 -6.44
N VAL A 49 9.76 -14.47 -7.60
CA VAL A 49 9.17 -14.13 -8.90
C VAL A 49 8.24 -15.28 -9.30
N SER A 50 6.95 -14.99 -9.50
CA SER A 50 5.94 -15.98 -9.89
C SER A 50 5.47 -15.84 -11.33
N SER A 51 5.80 -14.72 -11.98
CA SER A 51 5.51 -14.51 -13.40
C SER A 51 6.36 -15.40 -14.31
N ARG A 52 5.73 -15.99 -15.33
CA ARG A 52 6.43 -16.69 -16.44
C ARG A 52 7.08 -15.75 -17.46
N LYS A 53 6.72 -14.46 -17.44
CA LYS A 53 7.22 -13.42 -18.35
C LYS A 53 8.18 -12.48 -17.63
N LYS A 54 9.05 -11.80 -18.39
CA LYS A 54 9.90 -10.71 -17.89
C LYS A 54 9.02 -9.64 -17.24
N ILE A 55 9.35 -9.24 -16.01
CA ILE A 55 8.56 -8.25 -15.26
C ILE A 55 9.19 -6.87 -15.45
N PRO A 56 8.44 -5.86 -15.92
CA PRO A 56 8.97 -4.51 -16.05
C PRO A 56 9.18 -3.86 -14.68
N VAL A 57 10.36 -3.31 -14.47
CA VAL A 57 10.68 -2.41 -13.35
C VAL A 57 10.54 -0.97 -13.83
N ARG A 58 9.70 -0.21 -13.16
CA ARG A 58 9.29 1.14 -13.59
C ARG A 58 9.78 2.21 -12.64
N VAL A 59 9.94 3.42 -13.15
CA VAL A 59 10.39 4.58 -12.35
C VAL A 59 9.34 5.06 -11.34
N GLY A 60 8.08 4.63 -11.47
CA GLY A 60 7.00 5.00 -10.57
C GLY A 60 5.88 3.95 -10.49
N PRO A 61 4.97 4.07 -9.51
CA PRO A 61 3.91 3.10 -9.26
C PRO A 61 2.76 3.27 -10.27
N GLY A 62 2.90 2.64 -11.44
CA GLY A 62 1.85 2.65 -12.46
C GLY A 62 2.35 2.28 -13.87
N LYS A 63 1.44 1.83 -14.73
CA LYS A 63 1.75 1.53 -16.14
C LYS A 63 2.10 2.78 -16.97
N LYS A 64 1.72 3.98 -16.51
CA LYS A 64 2.07 5.26 -17.14
C LYS A 64 3.56 5.62 -17.02
N TYR A 65 4.27 5.05 -16.04
CA TYR A 65 5.69 5.33 -15.82
C TYR A 65 6.56 4.43 -16.69
N LYS A 66 7.58 4.98 -17.34
CA LYS A 66 8.49 4.23 -18.22
C LYS A 66 9.17 3.08 -17.45
N ALA A 67 9.31 1.93 -18.12
CA ALA A 67 10.14 0.84 -17.63
C ALA A 67 11.62 1.16 -17.91
N PHE A 68 12.49 1.00 -16.91
CA PHE A 68 13.93 1.20 -17.06
C PHE A 68 14.72 -0.11 -17.01
N ALA A 69 14.13 -1.18 -16.47
CA ALA A 69 14.75 -2.48 -16.39
C ALA A 69 13.70 -3.60 -16.40
N TYR A 70 14.17 -4.85 -16.50
CA TYR A 70 13.32 -6.03 -16.48
C TYR A 70 13.90 -7.10 -15.54
N ILE A 71 13.01 -7.74 -14.78
CA ILE A 71 13.33 -8.89 -13.94
C ILE A 71 13.02 -10.16 -14.72
N SER A 72 13.98 -11.08 -14.74
CA SER A 72 13.84 -12.38 -15.39
C SER A 72 12.89 -13.31 -14.59
N PRO A 73 12.03 -14.09 -15.26
CA PRO A 73 11.09 -15.01 -14.62
C PRO A 73 11.78 -16.15 -13.85
N ARG A 74 13.00 -16.53 -14.23
CA ARG A 74 13.80 -17.60 -13.59
C ARG A 74 14.78 -17.09 -12.53
N ARG A 75 14.53 -15.90 -11.95
CA ARG A 75 15.42 -15.35 -10.92
C ARG A 75 15.30 -16.16 -9.63
N THR A 76 16.41 -16.76 -9.19
CA THR A 76 16.48 -17.53 -7.94
C THR A 76 16.63 -16.65 -6.70
N ARG A 77 17.31 -15.50 -6.83
CA ARG A 77 17.47 -14.56 -5.72
C ARG A 77 16.13 -13.89 -5.40
N PRO A 78 15.79 -13.73 -4.11
CA PRO A 78 14.60 -13.00 -3.70
C PRO A 78 14.71 -11.49 -4.02
N LEU A 79 13.58 -10.84 -4.21
CA LEU A 79 13.46 -9.38 -4.27
C LEU A 79 13.06 -8.87 -2.89
N PHE A 80 13.57 -7.70 -2.53
CA PHE A 80 13.20 -7.03 -1.29
C PHE A 80 12.62 -5.66 -1.60
N GLY A 81 11.44 -5.39 -1.06
CA GLY A 81 10.75 -4.15 -1.29
C GLY A 81 9.63 -3.91 -0.29
N THR A 82 8.91 -2.81 -0.48
CA THR A 82 7.78 -2.46 0.40
C THR A 82 6.74 -3.58 0.47
N CYS A 83 6.23 -3.85 1.66
CA CYS A 83 5.13 -4.77 1.84
C CYS A 83 3.86 -4.21 1.17
N THR A 84 3.32 -4.94 0.19
CA THR A 84 2.04 -4.59 -0.46
C THR A 84 1.18 -5.84 -0.66
N ILE A 85 -0.13 -5.65 -0.66
CA ILE A 85 -1.12 -6.68 -0.99
C ILE A 85 -1.37 -6.72 -2.50
N PRO A 86 -1.69 -7.88 -3.10
CA PRO A 86 -2.15 -7.96 -4.48
C PRO A 86 -3.40 -7.10 -4.71
N GLY A 87 -3.60 -6.58 -5.92
CA GLY A 87 -4.78 -5.78 -6.22
C GLY A 87 -4.60 -4.85 -7.42
N LYS A 88 -5.35 -3.73 -7.44
CA LYS A 88 -5.38 -2.75 -8.54
C LYS A 88 -5.11 -1.34 -8.04
N GLY A 89 -4.39 -0.54 -8.82
CA GLY A 89 -4.02 0.85 -8.46
C GLY A 89 -2.63 1.00 -7.86
N LYS A 90 -2.30 2.23 -7.47
CA LYS A 90 -0.92 2.64 -7.10
C LYS A 90 -0.39 1.97 -5.83
N ARG A 91 -1.27 1.59 -4.90
CA ARG A 91 -0.92 0.95 -3.60
C ARG A 91 -0.43 -0.49 -3.74
N HIS A 92 -0.59 -1.10 -4.92
CA HIS A 92 -0.23 -2.50 -5.21
C HIS A 92 1.07 -2.62 -6.03
N TRP A 93 1.92 -1.59 -5.95
CA TRP A 93 3.26 -1.60 -6.52
C TRP A 93 4.28 -1.76 -5.40
N VAL A 94 5.15 -2.76 -5.52
CA VAL A 94 6.30 -2.98 -4.65
C VAL A 94 7.42 -2.03 -5.05
N LYS A 95 7.85 -1.17 -4.14
CA LYS A 95 9.07 -0.37 -4.31
C LYS A 95 10.27 -1.20 -3.89
N LEU A 96 11.21 -1.44 -4.80
CA LEU A 96 12.40 -2.24 -4.56
C LEU A 96 13.46 -1.41 -3.82
N VAL A 97 14.05 -1.99 -2.77
CA VAL A 97 14.91 -1.24 -1.84
C VAL A 97 16.34 -1.76 -1.82
N GLN A 98 16.53 -3.09 -1.87
CA GLN A 98 17.86 -3.68 -1.62
C GLN A 98 18.64 -4.08 -2.88
N ASP A 99 17.96 -4.42 -3.99
CA ASP A 99 18.67 -4.85 -5.20
C ASP A 99 19.29 -3.63 -5.91
N PRO A 100 20.63 -3.51 -6.03
CA PRO A 100 21.27 -2.35 -6.63
C PRO A 100 20.85 -2.12 -8.09
N LYS A 101 20.53 -3.18 -8.84
CA LYS A 101 20.10 -3.08 -10.24
C LYS A 101 18.72 -2.43 -10.39
N PHE A 102 17.89 -2.55 -9.37
CA PHE A 102 16.47 -2.17 -9.43
C PHE A 102 16.07 -1.19 -8.32
N LYS A 103 17.03 -0.68 -7.55
CA LYS A 103 16.81 0.16 -6.37
C LYS A 103 16.00 1.40 -6.74
N GLY A 104 14.96 1.67 -5.96
CA GLY A 104 14.03 2.78 -6.20
C GLY A 104 12.99 2.49 -7.29
N GLY A 105 13.09 1.38 -7.99
CA GLY A 105 12.13 0.94 -9.00
C GLY A 105 10.87 0.32 -8.41
N TYR A 106 9.81 0.32 -9.21
CA TYR A 106 8.49 -0.20 -8.86
C TYR A 106 8.12 -1.41 -9.72
N VAL A 107 7.62 -2.44 -9.07
CA VAL A 107 7.15 -3.68 -9.69
C VAL A 107 5.72 -3.96 -9.27
N TRP A 108 4.91 -4.46 -10.20
CA TRP A 108 3.52 -4.82 -9.91
C TRP A 108 3.45 -6.06 -9.01
N ARG A 109 2.71 -5.96 -7.90
CA ARG A 109 2.67 -6.98 -6.85
C ARG A 109 2.17 -8.35 -7.33
N ASN A 110 1.30 -8.41 -8.34
CA ASN A 110 0.71 -9.66 -8.83
C ASN A 110 1.68 -10.55 -9.63
N HIS A 111 2.90 -10.09 -9.88
CA HIS A 111 3.94 -10.91 -10.54
C HIS A 111 4.91 -11.57 -9.54
N LEU A 112 4.65 -11.35 -8.25
CA LEU A 112 5.51 -11.73 -7.15
C LEU A 112 4.71 -12.58 -6.17
N ASP A 113 5.36 -13.51 -5.50
CA ASP A 113 4.81 -14.18 -4.31
C ASP A 113 5.61 -13.73 -3.10
N ARG A 114 4.93 -13.50 -1.98
CA ARG A 114 5.62 -13.13 -0.73
C ARG A 114 6.09 -14.42 -0.06
N ILE A 115 7.33 -14.44 0.40
CA ILE A 115 7.99 -15.58 1.04
C ILE A 115 8.66 -15.17 2.35
#